data_AF-A0A7R6WC79-F1
#
_entry.id   AF-A0A7R6WC79-F1
#
_cell.length_a   1.000
_cell.length_b   1.000
_cell.length_c   1.000
_cell.angle_alpha   90.00
_cell.angle_beta   90.00
_cell.angle_gamma   90.00
#
_symmetry.space_group_name_H-M   'P 1'
#
loop_
_entity.id
_entity.type
_entity.pdbx_description
1 polymer ?
#
loop_
_entity_poly.entity_id
_entity_poly.type
_entity_poly.pdbx_seq_one_letter_code
_entity_poly.pdbx_strand_id
1 'polypeptide(L)'
;MLSTPKQFLDAVNEHQQMTQRLTDCVPMITVASKLIISTLTSGHKILLCGNGGSAADCQHIAAELVIRYHKNRRAYPAIALTTDTSILTAHPNDFSFETLFSRQIEALGSAGDCLIAISTSGNSANIIAAINTAKQQNMTVIGLTGGDGGQLKSLVDMAIVAPSTTTARIQEAHMLIYHWWCEMLDEVSA
;
A
#
# COMPACT_ATOMS: atom_id res chain seq x y z
N MET A 1 -9.54 10.43 -37.23
CA MET A 1 -10.08 9.06 -37.14
C MET A 1 -10.62 8.88 -35.74
N LEU A 2 -11.91 8.57 -35.58
CA LEU A 2 -12.46 8.23 -34.27
C LEU A 2 -11.99 6.82 -33.92
N SER A 3 -11.20 6.68 -32.85
CA SER A 3 -10.78 5.39 -32.33
C SER A 3 -12.01 4.58 -31.91
N THR A 4 -12.07 3.30 -32.28
CA THR A 4 -13.11 2.38 -31.84
C THR A 4 -13.20 2.41 -30.30
N PRO A 5 -14.40 2.52 -29.69
CA PRO A 5 -14.53 2.50 -28.24
C PRO A 5 -13.96 1.19 -27.67
N LYS A 6 -13.16 1.29 -26.61
CA LYS A 6 -12.62 0.14 -25.88
C LYS A 6 -13.78 -0.72 -25.37
N GLN A 7 -13.73 -2.02 -25.64
CA GLN A 7 -14.74 -2.97 -25.19
C GLN A 7 -14.39 -3.50 -23.80
N PHE A 8 -15.38 -3.98 -23.06
CA PHE A 8 -15.12 -4.59 -21.74
C PHE A 8 -14.16 -5.79 -21.82
N LEU A 9 -14.23 -6.56 -22.91
CA LEU A 9 -13.33 -7.67 -23.17
C LEU A 9 -11.85 -7.24 -23.20
N ASP A 10 -11.55 -6.02 -23.66
CA ASP A 10 -10.18 -5.50 -23.66
C ASP A 10 -9.66 -5.31 -22.22
N ALA A 11 -10.53 -4.83 -21.32
CA ALA A 11 -10.17 -4.69 -19.90
C ALA A 11 -9.93 -6.05 -19.23
N VAL A 12 -10.74 -7.06 -19.57
CA VAL A 12 -10.56 -8.44 -19.08
C VAL A 12 -9.23 -9.01 -19.57
N ASN A 13 -8.92 -8.87 -20.86
CA ASN A 13 -7.67 -9.35 -21.43
C ASN A 13 -6.45 -8.66 -20.80
N GLU A 14 -6.49 -7.34 -20.62
CA GLU A 14 -5.43 -6.59 -19.94
C GLU A 14 -5.24 -7.04 -18.48
N HIS A 15 -6.33 -7.30 -17.76
CA HIS A 15 -6.29 -7.81 -16.40
C HIS A 15 -5.61 -9.19 -16.35
N GLN A 16 -6.03 -10.12 -17.22
CA GLN A 16 -5.43 -11.46 -17.30
C GLN A 16 -3.93 -11.40 -17.61
N GLN A 17 -3.51 -10.56 -18.55
CA GLN A 17 -2.10 -10.37 -18.89
C GLN A 17 -1.29 -9.75 -17.74
N MET A 18 -1.87 -8.79 -17.00
CA MET A 18 -1.23 -8.22 -15.82
C MET A 18 -1.07 -9.28 -14.73
N THR A 19 -2.14 -10.01 -14.40
CA THR A 19 -2.15 -11.04 -13.35
C THR A 19 -1.17 -12.17 -13.70
N GLN A 20 -1.09 -12.57 -14.97
CA GLN A 20 -0.10 -13.56 -15.41
C GLN A 20 1.34 -13.08 -15.20
N ARG A 21 1.64 -11.80 -15.43
CA ARG A 21 2.99 -11.24 -15.20
C ARG A 21 3.29 -10.98 -13.73
N LEU A 22 2.26 -10.87 -12.90
CA LEU A 22 2.43 -10.66 -11.46
C LEU A 22 3.14 -11.84 -10.78
N THR A 23 3.17 -13.02 -11.43
CA THR A 23 3.96 -14.18 -10.97
C THR A 23 5.45 -13.85 -10.82
N ASP A 24 5.98 -12.94 -11.63
CA ASP A 24 7.38 -12.52 -11.56
C ASP A 24 7.68 -11.72 -10.28
N CYS A 25 6.65 -11.16 -9.64
CA CYS A 25 6.74 -10.41 -8.40
C CYS A 25 6.56 -11.29 -7.15
N VAL A 26 6.27 -12.59 -7.28
CA VAL A 26 6.01 -13.51 -6.16
C VAL A 26 7.07 -13.46 -5.07
N PRO A 27 8.39 -13.43 -5.37
CA PRO A 27 9.35 -13.44 -4.28
C PRO A 27 9.29 -12.13 -3.46
N MET A 28 9.01 -10.97 -4.08
CA MET A 28 8.92 -9.68 -3.38
C MET A 28 7.63 -9.61 -2.55
N ILE A 29 6.52 -10.09 -3.13
CA ILE A 29 5.23 -10.21 -2.45
C ILE A 29 5.36 -11.11 -1.22
N THR A 30 6.09 -12.22 -1.32
CA THR A 30 6.33 -13.15 -0.21
C THR A 30 7.20 -12.55 0.87
N VAL A 31 8.27 -11.81 0.51
CA VAL A 31 9.11 -11.13 1.49
C VAL A 31 8.33 -10.04 2.23
N ALA A 32 7.52 -9.24 1.51
CA ALA A 32 6.65 -8.24 2.12
C ALA A 32 5.66 -8.86 3.12
N SER A 33 5.05 -10.01 2.77
CA SER A 33 4.20 -10.77 3.69
C SER A 33 4.92 -11.13 5.00
N LYS A 34 6.16 -11.63 4.90
CA LYS A 34 6.98 -11.95 6.09
C LYS A 34 7.29 -10.72 6.93
N LEU A 35 7.59 -9.58 6.31
CA LEU A 35 7.83 -8.31 7.03
C LEU A 35 6.58 -7.84 7.76
N ILE A 36 5.41 -7.91 7.12
CA ILE A 36 4.10 -7.58 7.70
C ILE A 36 3.83 -8.47 8.92
N ILE A 37 3.95 -9.79 8.76
CA ILE A 37 3.73 -10.76 9.84
C ILE A 37 4.71 -10.51 11.00
N SER A 38 6.00 -10.32 10.69
CA SER A 38 7.03 -10.07 11.72
C SER A 38 6.76 -8.78 12.50
N THR A 39 6.35 -7.71 11.81
CA THR A 39 5.99 -6.42 12.43
C THR A 39 4.88 -6.63 13.45
N LEU A 40 3.79 -7.24 13.00
CA LEU A 40 2.57 -7.43 13.81
C LEU A 40 2.76 -8.42 14.96
N THR A 41 3.53 -9.48 14.76
CA THR A 41 3.81 -10.49 15.79
C THR A 41 4.81 -10.00 16.84
N SER A 42 5.67 -9.04 16.48
CA SER A 42 6.59 -8.36 17.41
C SER A 42 5.94 -7.23 18.21
N GLY A 43 4.63 -7.00 18.06
CA GLY A 43 3.88 -5.99 18.80
C GLY A 43 3.93 -4.59 18.20
N HIS A 44 4.50 -4.44 17.01
CA HIS A 44 4.51 -3.18 16.26
C HIS A 44 3.26 -3.04 15.38
N LYS A 45 3.05 -1.85 14.83
CA LYS A 45 1.86 -1.52 14.02
C LYS A 45 2.18 -1.25 12.56
N ILE A 46 1.13 -1.32 11.75
CA ILE A 46 1.16 -0.96 10.33
C ILE A 46 0.48 0.39 10.13
N LEU A 47 1.17 1.33 9.52
CA LEU A 47 0.59 2.58 9.00
C LEU A 47 0.43 2.45 7.48
N LEU A 48 -0.68 2.96 6.93
CA LEU A 48 -0.93 2.93 5.48
C LEU A 48 -1.22 4.31 4.91
N CYS A 49 -0.61 4.63 3.77
CA CYS A 49 -0.91 5.86 3.04
C CYS A 49 -0.98 5.65 1.52
N GLY A 50 -1.85 6.41 0.87
CA GLY A 50 -2.13 6.32 -0.56
C GLY A 50 -3.10 7.42 -1.00
N ASN A 51 -3.16 7.68 -2.31
CA ASN A 51 -4.03 8.71 -2.90
C ASN A 51 -5.14 8.09 -3.77
N GLY A 52 -6.32 8.70 -3.82
CA GLY A 52 -7.41 8.28 -4.71
C GLY A 52 -7.85 6.84 -4.43
N GLY A 53 -7.90 5.98 -5.47
CA GLY A 53 -8.22 4.56 -5.28
C GLY A 53 -7.29 3.86 -4.29
N SER A 54 -6.00 4.24 -4.25
CA SER A 54 -5.05 3.69 -3.28
C SER A 54 -5.33 4.14 -1.85
N ALA A 55 -6.07 5.24 -1.63
CA ALA A 55 -6.56 5.61 -0.32
C ALA A 55 -7.68 4.69 0.17
N ALA A 56 -8.51 4.18 -0.76
CA ALA A 56 -9.50 3.15 -0.48
C ALA A 56 -8.83 1.82 -0.12
N ASP A 57 -7.79 1.42 -0.87
CA ASP A 57 -6.98 0.24 -0.55
C ASP A 57 -6.39 0.32 0.87
N CYS A 58 -5.88 1.50 1.26
CA CYS A 58 -5.32 1.71 2.60
C CYS A 58 -6.32 1.39 3.73
N GLN A 59 -7.53 1.94 3.65
CA GLN A 59 -8.55 1.69 4.66
C GLN A 59 -9.13 0.28 4.59
N HIS A 60 -9.14 -0.34 3.40
CA HIS A 60 -9.54 -1.74 3.25
C HIS A 60 -8.54 -2.64 3.98
N ILE A 61 -7.24 -2.53 3.69
CA ILE A 61 -6.20 -3.31 4.38
C ILE A 61 -6.26 -3.09 5.90
N ALA A 62 -6.38 -1.85 6.36
CA ALA A 62 -6.50 -1.56 7.80
C ALA A 62 -7.69 -2.29 8.44
N ALA A 63 -8.86 -2.28 7.78
CA ALA A 63 -10.05 -2.97 8.27
C ALA A 63 -9.85 -4.49 8.36
N GLU A 64 -9.25 -5.12 7.34
CA GLU A 64 -8.98 -6.56 7.33
C GLU A 64 -8.00 -6.97 8.45
N LEU A 65 -7.00 -6.13 8.74
CA LEU A 65 -6.03 -6.38 9.82
C LEU A 65 -6.66 -6.21 11.22
N VAL A 66 -7.43 -5.13 11.43
CA VAL A 66 -8.01 -4.79 12.73
C VAL A 66 -9.18 -5.71 13.09
N ILE A 67 -10.05 -6.03 12.14
CA ILE A 67 -11.25 -6.84 12.37
C ILE A 67 -10.92 -8.32 12.19
N ARG A 68 -10.85 -8.78 10.93
CA ARG A 68 -10.40 -10.09 10.47
C ARG A 68 -10.51 -10.13 8.95
N TYR A 69 -9.79 -11.04 8.31
CA TYR A 69 -10.00 -11.39 6.91
C TYR A 69 -10.98 -12.58 6.79
N HIS A 70 -10.50 -13.82 6.93
CA HIS A 70 -11.36 -15.02 6.93
C HIS A 70 -11.47 -15.64 8.31
N LYS A 71 -10.34 -15.92 8.95
CA LYS A 71 -10.31 -16.64 10.23
C LYS A 71 -10.64 -15.71 11.39
N ASN A 72 -11.27 -16.28 12.42
CA ASN A 72 -11.43 -15.58 13.68
C ASN A 72 -10.09 -15.64 14.44
N ARG A 73 -9.37 -14.53 14.47
CA ARG A 73 -8.06 -14.36 15.11
C ARG A 73 -8.05 -13.09 15.95
N ARG A 74 -6.97 -12.86 16.70
CA ARG A 74 -6.79 -11.59 17.40
C ARG A 74 -6.77 -10.39 16.42
N ALA A 75 -7.16 -9.23 16.91
CA ALA A 75 -7.00 -7.96 16.20
C ALA A 75 -5.52 -7.59 16.07
N TYR A 76 -5.13 -7.00 14.95
CA TYR A 76 -3.78 -6.48 14.72
C TYR A 76 -3.80 -4.96 14.57
N PRO A 77 -2.80 -4.25 15.12
CA PRO A 77 -2.77 -2.80 15.07
C PRO A 77 -2.41 -2.30 13.66
N ALA A 78 -3.39 -1.71 12.98
CA ALA A 78 -3.20 -1.07 11.68
C ALA A 78 -4.00 0.24 11.59
N ILE A 79 -3.42 1.28 10.98
CA ILE A 79 -4.05 2.60 10.84
C ILE A 79 -3.90 3.09 9.40
N ALA A 80 -5.02 3.34 8.74
CA ALA A 80 -5.05 4.03 7.46
C ALA A 80 -5.03 5.55 7.68
N LEU A 81 -3.94 6.20 7.26
CA LEU A 81 -3.71 7.64 7.40
C LEU A 81 -4.58 8.48 6.43
N THR A 82 -5.54 7.83 5.78
CA THR A 82 -6.40 8.35 4.71
C THR A 82 -7.85 8.53 5.15
N THR A 83 -8.13 8.45 6.45
CA THR A 83 -9.50 8.35 6.98
C THR A 83 -9.95 9.54 7.82
N ASP A 84 -9.07 10.12 8.64
CA ASP A 84 -9.41 11.27 9.48
C ASP A 84 -9.51 12.54 8.63
N THR A 85 -10.72 12.85 8.19
CA THR A 85 -10.99 14.02 7.34
C THR A 85 -10.61 15.35 7.98
N SER A 86 -10.58 15.47 9.31
CA SER A 86 -10.13 16.70 9.97
C SER A 86 -8.63 16.88 9.73
N ILE A 87 -7.84 15.82 9.87
CA ILE A 87 -6.40 15.86 9.56
C ILE A 87 -6.17 16.09 8.06
N LEU A 88 -6.88 15.36 7.20
CA LEU A 88 -6.73 15.43 5.74
C LEU A 88 -7.08 16.79 5.15
N THR A 89 -7.91 17.58 5.83
CA THR A 89 -8.31 18.91 5.36
C THR A 89 -7.57 20.03 6.07
N ALA A 90 -7.31 19.91 7.38
CA ALA A 90 -6.56 20.92 8.13
C ALA A 90 -5.09 21.00 7.69
N HIS A 91 -4.39 19.87 7.56
CA HIS A 91 -2.96 19.90 7.26
C HIS A 91 -2.66 20.52 5.87
N PRO A 92 -3.36 20.18 4.79
CA PRO A 92 -3.13 20.84 3.50
C PRO A 92 -3.55 22.31 3.48
N ASN A 93 -4.54 22.71 4.29
CA ASN A 93 -4.95 24.11 4.44
C ASN A 93 -3.88 24.93 5.17
N ASP A 94 -3.34 24.38 6.25
CA ASP A 94 -2.44 25.11 7.16
C ASP A 94 -0.97 24.99 6.74
N PHE A 95 -0.60 23.94 6.01
CA PHE A 95 0.76 23.64 5.58
C PHE A 95 0.84 23.35 4.07
N SER A 96 0.69 22.08 3.68
CA SER A 96 0.81 21.64 2.29
C SER A 96 0.28 20.21 2.16
N PHE A 97 -0.34 19.91 1.03
CA PHE A 97 -0.74 18.54 0.70
C PHE A 97 0.46 17.58 0.61
N GLU A 98 1.64 18.10 0.24
CA GLU A 98 2.88 17.30 0.13
C GLU A 98 3.33 16.71 1.47
N THR A 99 3.04 17.34 2.60
CA THR A 99 3.50 16.86 3.92
C THR A 99 2.38 16.20 4.73
N LEU A 100 1.23 15.93 4.09
CA LEU A 100 0.04 15.41 4.75
C LEU A 100 0.28 14.10 5.51
N PHE A 101 0.88 13.12 4.83
CA PHE A 101 1.12 11.81 5.43
C PHE A 101 2.39 11.80 6.29
N SER A 102 3.41 12.59 5.96
CA SER A 102 4.59 12.71 6.81
C SER A 102 4.26 13.27 8.18
N ARG A 103 3.36 14.26 8.28
CA ARG A 103 2.92 14.79 9.59
C ARG A 103 2.25 13.73 10.46
N GLN A 104 1.44 12.87 9.86
CA GLN A 104 0.79 11.78 10.59
C GLN A 104 1.79 10.70 11.01
N ILE A 105 2.78 10.39 10.16
CA ILE A 105 3.86 9.46 10.51
C ILE A 105 4.72 10.03 11.63
N GLU A 106 5.10 11.31 11.57
CA GLU A 106 5.82 11.97 12.66
C GLU A 106 5.12 11.78 14.01
N ALA A 107 3.79 11.92 14.04
CA ALA A 107 2.99 11.81 15.26
C ALA A 107 2.74 10.36 15.73
N LEU A 108 2.53 9.42 14.80
CA LEU A 108 2.04 8.07 15.11
C LEU A 108 3.11 6.99 14.94
N GLY A 109 4.11 7.22 14.10
CA GLY A 109 5.17 6.29 13.77
C GLY A 109 6.14 6.06 14.92
N SER A 110 6.69 4.85 15.01
CA SER A 110 7.68 4.48 16.01
C SER A 110 8.65 3.45 15.44
N ALA A 111 9.85 3.37 16.01
CA ALA A 111 10.86 2.40 15.59
C ALA A 111 10.29 0.97 15.64
N GLY A 112 10.52 0.20 14.58
CA GLY A 112 9.99 -1.15 14.41
C GLY A 112 8.60 -1.24 13.78
N ASP A 113 7.87 -0.13 13.65
CA ASP A 113 6.62 -0.10 12.86
C ASP A 113 6.89 -0.27 11.36
N CYS A 114 5.84 -0.60 10.62
CA CYS A 114 5.89 -0.72 9.16
C CYS A 114 4.98 0.32 8.50
N LEU A 115 5.49 1.04 7.51
CA LEU A 115 4.69 1.84 6.58
C LEU A 115 4.43 1.03 5.31
N ILE A 116 3.15 0.90 4.92
CA ILE A 116 2.77 0.47 3.57
C ILE A 116 2.40 1.72 2.77
N ALA A 117 3.25 2.09 1.83
CA ALA A 117 3.11 3.26 0.97
C ALA A 117 2.61 2.87 -0.43
N ILE A 118 1.44 3.34 -0.82
CA ILE A 118 0.77 2.96 -2.07
C ILE A 118 0.71 4.15 -3.04
N SER A 119 1.37 4.03 -4.19
CA SER A 119 1.33 5.04 -5.26
C SER A 119 1.46 4.37 -6.61
N THR A 120 0.40 4.35 -7.41
CA THR A 120 0.43 3.69 -8.74
C THR A 120 1.51 4.21 -9.68
N SER A 121 1.87 5.50 -9.57
CA SER A 121 2.95 6.13 -10.35
C SER A 121 4.34 6.03 -9.70
N GLY A 122 4.42 5.66 -8.42
CA GLY A 122 5.65 5.77 -7.61
C GLY A 122 6.20 7.19 -7.41
N ASN A 123 5.48 8.25 -7.81
CA ASN A 123 5.98 9.63 -7.85
C ASN A 123 5.12 10.63 -7.06
N SER A 124 4.13 10.16 -6.29
CA SER A 124 3.27 11.05 -5.49
C SER A 124 4.08 11.72 -4.38
N ALA A 125 4.27 13.04 -4.44
CA ALA A 125 5.14 13.78 -3.52
C ALA A 125 4.79 13.56 -2.04
N ASN A 126 3.50 13.48 -1.71
CA ASN A 126 3.04 13.22 -0.36
C ASN A 126 3.32 11.80 0.17
N ILE A 127 3.44 10.84 -0.74
CA ILE A 127 3.89 9.48 -0.41
C ILE A 127 5.41 9.45 -0.26
N ILE A 128 6.15 10.18 -1.09
CA ILE A 128 7.62 10.29 -0.96
C ILE A 128 8.00 10.93 0.38
N ALA A 129 7.34 12.03 0.77
CA ALA A 129 7.55 12.66 2.07
C ALA A 129 7.25 11.71 3.24
N ALA A 130 6.19 10.91 3.14
CA ALA A 130 5.82 9.89 4.11
C ALA A 130 6.92 8.83 4.29
N ILE A 131 7.41 8.29 3.17
CA ILE A 131 8.50 7.29 3.15
C ILE A 131 9.74 7.82 3.85
N ASN A 132 10.16 9.05 3.51
CA ASN A 132 11.35 9.66 4.10
C ASN A 132 11.21 9.84 5.62
N THR A 133 10.03 10.25 6.09
CA THR A 133 9.76 10.45 7.53
C THR A 133 9.75 9.12 8.28
N ALA A 134 9.12 8.08 7.70
CA ALA A 134 9.12 6.73 8.27
C ALA A 134 10.55 6.18 8.42
N LYS A 135 11.40 6.38 7.41
CA LYS A 135 12.81 5.96 7.49
C LYS A 135 13.60 6.71 8.58
N GLN A 136 13.35 8.01 8.76
CA GLN A 136 13.96 8.78 9.85
C GLN A 136 13.56 8.25 11.23
N GLN A 137 12.37 7.64 11.36
CA GLN A 137 11.88 7.02 12.59
C GLN A 137 12.24 5.53 12.74
N ASN A 138 13.11 4.99 11.88
CA ASN A 138 13.51 3.57 11.88
C ASN A 138 12.31 2.61 11.69
N MET A 139 11.35 3.02 10.86
CA MET A 139 10.29 2.14 10.40
C MET A 139 10.74 1.35 9.16
N THR A 140 10.20 0.14 9.00
CA THR A 140 10.29 -0.58 7.72
C THR A 140 9.31 0.02 6.72
N VAL A 141 9.67 0.12 5.45
CA VAL A 141 8.80 0.66 4.41
C VAL A 141 8.60 -0.34 3.28
N ILE A 142 7.33 -0.71 3.03
CA ILE A 142 6.89 -1.51 1.90
C ILE A 142 6.18 -0.59 0.91
N GLY A 143 6.59 -0.64 -0.35
CA GLY A 143 6.04 0.18 -1.43
C GLY A 143 5.24 -0.63 -2.44
N LEU A 144 3.98 -0.25 -2.66
CA LEU A 144 3.14 -0.75 -3.74
C LEU A 144 3.05 0.30 -4.86
N THR A 145 3.52 -0.04 -6.06
CA THR A 145 3.58 0.87 -7.21
C THR A 145 3.31 0.14 -8.54
N GLY A 146 3.38 0.85 -9.67
CA GLY A 146 3.38 0.28 -11.01
C GLY A 146 4.34 1.01 -11.94
N GLY A 147 4.23 0.76 -13.23
CA GLY A 147 5.12 1.34 -14.25
C GLY A 147 6.57 0.91 -14.06
N ASP A 148 7.48 1.88 -14.02
CA ASP A 148 8.91 1.67 -13.71
C ASP A 148 9.22 1.66 -12.20
N GLY A 149 8.20 1.98 -11.38
CA GLY A 149 8.25 2.08 -9.94
C GLY A 149 8.50 3.49 -9.40
N GLY A 150 8.79 4.47 -10.27
CA GLY A 150 9.05 5.86 -9.90
C GLY A 150 10.16 6.03 -8.86
N GLN A 151 10.15 7.17 -8.18
CA GLN A 151 11.09 7.45 -7.08
C GLN A 151 10.92 6.47 -5.91
N LEU A 152 9.67 6.11 -5.60
CA LEU A 152 9.30 5.21 -4.50
C LEU A 152 10.12 3.92 -4.50
N LYS A 153 10.31 3.29 -5.66
CA LYS A 153 11.05 2.03 -5.79
C LYS A 153 12.44 2.06 -5.16
N SER A 154 13.13 3.20 -5.21
CA SER A 154 14.50 3.35 -4.70
C SER A 154 14.56 3.75 -3.23
N LEU A 155 13.44 4.20 -2.65
CA LEU A 155 13.38 4.78 -1.31
C LEU A 155 12.89 3.78 -0.26
N VAL A 156 12.13 2.76 -0.66
CA VAL A 156 11.54 1.77 0.24
C VAL A 156 12.47 0.57 0.48
N ASP A 157 12.19 -0.21 1.52
CA ASP A 157 12.95 -1.44 1.83
C ASP A 157 12.48 -2.63 0.99
N MET A 158 11.20 -2.64 0.61
CA MET A 158 10.62 -3.62 -0.28
C MET A 158 9.66 -2.97 -1.27
N ALA A 159 10.04 -2.92 -2.55
CA ALA A 159 9.20 -2.38 -3.62
C ALA A 159 8.54 -3.51 -4.42
N ILE A 160 7.22 -3.44 -4.58
CA ILE A 160 6.46 -4.31 -5.48
C ILE A 160 5.89 -3.43 -6.59
N VAL A 161 6.46 -3.61 -7.78
CA VAL A 161 6.08 -2.88 -8.99
C VAL A 161 5.12 -3.76 -9.79
N ALA A 162 3.83 -3.47 -9.72
CA ALA A 162 2.83 -4.15 -10.53
C ALA A 162 3.22 -4.01 -12.02
N PRO A 163 3.23 -5.09 -12.81
CA PRO A 163 3.73 -5.09 -14.18
C PRO A 163 2.71 -4.46 -15.14
N SER A 164 2.36 -3.20 -14.94
CA SER A 164 1.41 -2.47 -15.77
C SER A 164 1.68 -0.97 -15.67
N THR A 165 1.38 -0.23 -16.74
CA THR A 165 1.36 1.24 -16.75
C THR A 165 -0.06 1.79 -16.64
N THR A 166 -1.08 0.93 -16.69
CA THR A 166 -2.49 1.31 -16.58
C THR A 166 -2.90 1.35 -15.11
N THR A 167 -3.23 2.53 -14.58
CA THR A 167 -3.61 2.75 -13.16
C THR A 167 -4.64 1.76 -12.64
N ALA A 168 -5.71 1.48 -13.39
CA ALA A 168 -6.74 0.52 -12.98
C ALA A 168 -6.17 -0.90 -12.79
N ARG A 169 -5.33 -1.36 -13.72
CA ARG A 169 -4.67 -2.68 -13.62
C ARG A 169 -3.68 -2.73 -12.46
N ILE A 170 -3.01 -1.61 -12.16
CA ILE A 170 -2.09 -1.51 -11.02
C ILE A 170 -2.87 -1.64 -9.70
N GLN A 171 -4.00 -0.95 -9.56
CA GLN A 171 -4.86 -1.03 -8.36
C GLN A 171 -5.45 -2.44 -8.18
N GLU A 172 -5.91 -3.08 -9.26
CA GLU A 172 -6.36 -4.48 -9.21
C GLU A 172 -5.25 -5.43 -8.75
N ALA A 173 -4.01 -5.21 -9.20
CA ALA A 173 -2.85 -5.97 -8.76
C ALA A 173 -2.60 -5.77 -7.26
N HIS A 174 -2.62 -4.52 -6.79
CA HIS A 174 -2.43 -4.19 -5.37
C HIS A 174 -3.48 -4.88 -4.50
N MET A 175 -4.73 -4.90 -4.94
CA MET A 175 -5.82 -5.61 -4.26
C MET A 175 -5.58 -7.11 -4.15
N LEU A 176 -5.19 -7.76 -5.24
CA LEU A 176 -4.82 -9.18 -5.21
C LEU A 176 -3.66 -9.44 -4.23
N ILE A 177 -2.63 -8.58 -4.26
CA ILE A 177 -1.46 -8.70 -3.38
C ILE A 177 -1.84 -8.61 -1.90
N TYR A 178 -2.58 -7.57 -1.50
CA TYR A 178 -2.87 -7.38 -0.08
C TYR A 178 -3.90 -8.36 0.47
N HIS A 179 -4.84 -8.86 -0.35
CA HIS A 179 -5.71 -9.96 0.06
C HIS A 179 -4.90 -11.21 0.38
N TRP A 180 -3.88 -11.53 -0.43
CA TRP A 180 -3.00 -12.64 -0.14
C TRP A 180 -2.16 -12.42 1.12
N TRP A 181 -1.68 -11.21 1.39
CA TRP A 181 -1.02 -10.90 2.68
C TRP A 181 -1.94 -11.13 3.88
N CYS A 182 -3.21 -10.72 3.78
CA CYS A 182 -4.19 -10.96 4.82
C CYS A 182 -4.44 -12.46 5.02
N GLU A 183 -4.49 -13.24 3.93
CA GLU A 183 -4.60 -14.70 3.97
C GLU A 183 -3.41 -15.34 4.70
N MET A 184 -2.19 -14.93 4.37
CA MET A 184 -0.97 -15.44 5.02
C MET A 184 -0.90 -15.09 6.50
N LEU A 185 -1.36 -13.89 6.88
CA LEU A 185 -1.47 -13.52 8.28
C LEU A 185 -2.48 -14.43 9.02
N ASP A 186 -3.61 -14.73 8.42
CA ASP A 186 -4.61 -15.66 8.98
C ASP A 186 -4.06 -17.10 9.09
N GLU A 187 -3.17 -17.54 8.21
CA GLU A 187 -2.52 -18.85 8.31
C GLU A 187 -1.65 -19.00 9.55
N VAL A 188 -0.90 -17.94 9.92
CA VAL A 188 0.06 -17.98 11.03
C VAL A 188 -0.52 -17.50 12.37
N SER A 189 -1.74 -16.95 12.38
CA SER A 189 -2.39 -16.37 13.56
C SER A 189 -3.36 -17.32 14.28
N ALA A 190 -3.26 -18.63 14.01
CA ALA A 190 -4.08 -19.67 14.63
C ALA A 190 -3.59 -20.07 16.02
#